data_AF-A0A9W7Y002-F1
#
_entry.id   AF-A0A9W7Y002-F1
#
_cell.length_a   1.000
_cell.length_b   1.000
_cell.length_c   1.000
_cell.angle_alpha   90.00
_cell.angle_beta   90.00
_cell.angle_gamma   90.00
#
_symmetry.space_group_name_H-M   'P 1'
#
loop_
_entity.id
_entity.type
_entity.pdbx_description
1 polymer ?
#
loop_
_entity_poly.entity_id
_entity_poly.type
_entity_poly.pdbx_seq_one_letter_code
_entity_poly.pdbx_strand_id
1 'polypeptide(L)'
;HCMMKLLGGQLDEHLYAWPDHGCSEAKGLSLRRTASLKANSVAYMHDKIGLHRIANPSMSEKAVSLHLYSPPYEMCKTFDETTGTAEMSR
;
A
#
# COMPACT_ATOMS: atom_id res chain seq x y z
N HIS A 1 -4.88 11.37 -4.14
CA HIS A 1 -4.77 10.39 -5.25
C HIS A 1 -3.33 9.88 -5.31
N CYS A 2 -3.15 8.57 -5.49
CA CYS A 2 -1.87 7.92 -5.77
C CYS A 2 -1.99 7.09 -7.05
N MET A 3 -1.14 7.35 -8.03
CA MET A 3 -1.01 6.53 -9.24
C MET A 3 0.38 5.93 -9.24
N MET A 4 0.48 4.61 -9.41
CA MET A 4 1.75 3.89 -9.46
C MET A 4 1.86 3.15 -10.78
N LYS A 5 2.88 3.47 -11.58
CA LYS A 5 3.23 2.70 -12.80
C LYS A 5 4.52 1.94 -12.56
N LEU A 6 4.50 0.63 -12.81
CA LEU A 6 5.73 -0.16 -12.72
C LEU A 6 6.58 0.04 -13.98
N LEU A 7 7.82 0.50 -13.83
CA LEU A 7 8.76 0.73 -14.93
C LEU A 7 9.62 -0.49 -15.24
N GLY A 8 9.96 -1.28 -14.21
CA GLY A 8 10.74 -2.51 -14.35
C GLY A 8 10.64 -3.39 -13.11
N GLY A 9 10.89 -4.68 -13.29
CA GLY A 9 10.74 -5.71 -12.25
C GLY A 9 9.29 -6.13 -12.00
N GLN A 10 9.02 -6.56 -10.77
CA GLN A 10 7.71 -6.98 -10.27
C GLN A 10 7.47 -6.35 -8.89
N LEU A 11 6.23 -5.96 -8.61
CA LEU A 11 5.80 -5.58 -7.27
C LEU A 11 4.52 -6.33 -6.92
N ASP A 12 4.42 -6.81 -5.68
CA ASP A 12 3.18 -7.34 -5.14
C ASP A 12 2.51 -6.26 -4.29
N GLU A 13 1.25 -5.96 -4.62
CA GLU A 13 0.37 -5.05 -3.90
C GLU A 13 -0.58 -5.86 -3.01
N HIS A 14 -0.58 -5.58 -1.72
CA HIS A 14 -1.54 -6.09 -0.76
C HIS A 14 -2.45 -4.94 -0.31
N LEU A 15 -3.75 -5.05 -0.60
CA LEU A 15 -4.77 -4.09 -0.20
C LEU A 15 -5.45 -4.55 1.08
N TYR A 16 -5.49 -3.71 2.09
CA TYR A 16 -6.12 -3.93 3.38
C TYR A 16 -7.32 -3.00 3.57
N ALA A 17 -8.31 -3.46 4.34
CA ALA A 17 -9.38 -2.60 4.83
C ALA A 17 -8.84 -1.60 5.87
N TRP A 18 -9.55 -0.49 6.05
CA TRP A 18 -9.30 0.38 7.19
C TRP A 18 -9.62 -0.35 8.50
N PRO A 19 -8.85 -0.11 9.58
CA PRO A 19 -9.16 -0.68 10.89
C PRO A 19 -10.51 -0.17 11.40
N ASP A 20 -11.34 -1.07 11.93
CA ASP A 20 -12.64 -0.72 12.52
C ASP A 20 -12.43 0.06 13.83
N HIS A 21 -12.80 1.34 13.83
CA HIS A 21 -12.71 2.21 15.02
C HIS A 21 -13.67 1.84 16.16
N GLY A 22 -14.54 0.84 15.95
CA GLY A 22 -15.57 0.40 16.91
C GLY A 22 -15.24 -0.84 17.74
N CYS A 23 -14.11 -1.51 17.47
CA CYS A 23 -13.69 -2.68 18.25
C CYS A 23 -12.58 -2.27 19.23
N SER A 24 -12.85 -2.35 20.54
CA SER A 24 -11.93 -2.06 21.64
C SER A 24 -10.80 -3.09 21.84
N GLU A 25 -10.59 -3.98 20.87
CA GLU A 25 -9.50 -4.95 20.85
C GLU A 25 -8.60 -4.65 19.66
N ALA A 26 -7.28 -4.62 19.86
CA ALA A 26 -6.30 -4.48 18.79
C ALA A 26 -6.47 -5.66 17.82
N LYS A 27 -7.15 -5.41 16.71
CA LYS A 27 -7.32 -6.37 15.62
C LYS A 27 -6.44 -5.93 14.47
N GLY A 28 -5.62 -6.85 13.97
CA GLY A 28 -4.77 -6.62 12.82
C GLY A 28 -5.55 -6.21 11.57
N LEU A 29 -4.81 -5.69 10.60
CA LEU A 29 -5.40 -5.23 9.34
C LEU A 29 -5.99 -6.41 8.56
N SER A 30 -7.19 -6.22 8.01
CA SER A 30 -7.86 -7.24 7.21
C SER A 30 -7.42 -7.15 5.75
N LEU A 31 -6.68 -8.15 5.27
CA LEU A 31 -6.30 -8.26 3.86
C LEU A 31 -7.56 -8.45 2.98
N ARG A 32 -7.73 -7.57 2.01
CA ARG A 32 -8.86 -7.58 1.05
C ARG A 32 -8.46 -8.21 -0.28
N ARG A 33 -7.27 -7.89 -0.77
CA ARG A 33 -6.83 -8.32 -2.10
C ARG A 33 -5.31 -8.35 -2.17
N THR A 34 -4.79 -9.27 -2.97
CA THR A 34 -3.41 -9.25 -3.45
C THR A 34 -3.39 -9.11 -4.96
N ALA A 35 -2.37 -8.43 -5.50
CA ALA A 35 -2.16 -8.28 -6.93
C ALA A 35 -0.67 -8.30 -7.24
N SER A 36 -0.27 -9.07 -8.26
CA SER A 36 1.10 -9.05 -8.77
C SER A 36 1.17 -8.13 -9.99
N LEU A 37 1.98 -7.08 -9.88
CA LEU A 37 2.14 -6.03 -10.90
C LEU A 37 3.44 -6.27 -11.65
N LYS A 38 3.34 -6.35 -12.98
CA LYS A 38 4.47 -6.50 -13.90
C LYS A 38 4.80 -5.18 -14.59
N ALA A 39 5.96 -5.08 -15.23
CA ALA A 39 6.37 -3.89 -15.96
C ALA A 39 5.24 -3.36 -16.88
N ASN A 40 5.09 -2.04 -16.91
CA ASN A 40 4.02 -1.27 -17.55
C ASN A 40 2.62 -1.33 -16.90
N SER A 41 2.41 -2.16 -15.87
CA SER A 41 1.15 -2.13 -15.10
C SER A 41 0.96 -0.79 -14.41
N VAL A 42 -0.30 -0.35 -14.30
CA VAL A 42 -0.69 0.86 -13.57
C VAL A 42 -1.67 0.47 -12.48
N ALA A 43 -1.40 0.91 -11.25
CA ALA A 43 -2.26 0.78 -10.09
C ALA A 43 -2.69 2.17 -9.61
N TYR A 44 -3.86 2.23 -8.98
CA TYR A 44 -4.43 3.46 -8.42
C TYR A 44 -4.84 3.22 -6.98
N MET A 45 -4.48 4.16 -6.11
CA MET A 45 -4.80 4.12 -4.69
C MET A 45 -5.35 5.45 -4.17
N HIS A 46 -6.30 5.35 -3.25
CA HIS A 46 -6.89 6.46 -2.50
C HIS A 46 -7.39 5.94 -1.15
N ASP A 47 -7.41 6.79 -0.12
CA ASP A 47 -7.94 6.48 1.21
C ASP A 47 -9.40 5.99 1.22
N LYS A 48 -10.16 6.19 0.13
CA LYS A 48 -11.54 5.69 0.02
C LYS A 48 -11.58 4.21 -0.38
N ILE A 49 -10.47 3.68 -0.88
CA ILE A 49 -10.31 2.29 -1.30
C ILE A 49 -9.82 1.44 -0.11
N GLY A 50 -8.86 1.95 0.67
CA GLY A 50 -8.27 1.21 1.78
C GLY A 50 -6.85 1.67 2.13
N LEU A 51 -6.06 0.72 2.63
CA LEU A 51 -4.62 0.83 2.86
C LEU A 51 -3.90 -0.14 1.92
N HIS A 52 -2.67 0.14 1.50
CA HIS A 52 -1.92 -0.84 0.71
C HIS A 52 -0.45 -0.97 1.15
N ARG A 53 0.09 -2.18 0.97
CA ARG A 53 1.50 -2.50 1.15
C ARG A 53 2.06 -2.92 -0.21
N ILE A 54 3.16 -2.31 -0.61
CA ILE A 54 3.87 -2.62 -1.86
C ILE A 54 5.19 -3.28 -1.49
N ALA A 55 5.46 -4.45 -2.07
CA ALA A 55 6.70 -5.18 -1.82
C ALA A 55 7.29 -5.71 -3.13
N ASN A 56 8.62 -5.74 -3.23
CA ASN A 56 9.30 -6.49 -4.28
C ASN A 56 9.46 -7.94 -3.81
N PRO A 57 8.81 -8.93 -4.45
CA PRO A 57 8.94 -10.33 -4.05
C PRO A 57 10.26 -10.96 -4.50
N SER A 58 11.01 -10.30 -5.40
CA SER A 58 12.26 -10.84 -5.92
C SER A 58 13.42 -10.65 -4.95
N MET A 59 14.19 -11.71 -4.75
CA MET A 59 15.42 -11.71 -3.95
C MET A 59 16.66 -11.30 -4.74
N SER A 60 16.59 -11.27 -6.08
CA SER A 60 17.73 -10.98 -6.96
C SER A 60 17.51 -9.76 -7.85
N GLU A 61 16.27 -9.50 -8.26
CA GLU A 61 15.93 -8.45 -9.21
C GLU A 61 15.42 -7.19 -8.50
N LYS A 62 15.84 -6.02 -8.99
CA LYS A 62 15.31 -4.74 -8.52
C LYS A 62 13.99 -4.42 -9.23
N ALA A 63 13.09 -3.77 -8.50
CA ALA A 63 11.87 -3.18 -9.06
C ALA A 63 11.94 -1.66 -8.98
N VAL A 64 11.41 -0.99 -9.99
CA VAL A 64 11.33 0.48 -10.05
C VAL A 64 9.92 0.88 -10.47
N SER A 65 9.25 1.67 -9.63
CA SER A 65 7.94 2.26 -9.90
C SER A 65 8.00 3.78 -9.97
N LEU A 66 7.13 4.36 -10.79
CA LEU A 66 6.86 5.79 -10.84
C LEU A 66 5.57 6.07 -10.07
N HIS A 67 5.64 6.95 -9.06
CA HIS A 67 4.50 7.38 -8.27
C HIS A 67 4.12 8.83 -8.59
N LEU A 68 2.83 9.08 -8.78
CA LEU A 68 2.26 10.42 -8.91
C LEU A 68 1.23 10.62 -7.81
N TYR A 69 1.46 11.64 -6.99
CA TYR A 69 0.55 12.06 -5.93
C TYR A 69 -0.11 13.39 -6.26
N SER A 70 -1.42 13.47 -6.10
CA SER A 70 -2.20 14.69 -6.34
C SER A 70 -3.36 14.82 -5.35
N PRO A 71 -3.47 15.94 -4.61
CA PRO A 71 -2.42 16.96 -4.42
C PRO A 71 -1.14 16.34 -3.79
N PRO A 72 0.02 17.02 -3.86
CA PRO A 72 1.22 16.53 -3.19
C PRO A 72 1.03 16.50 -1.67
N TYR A 73 1.66 15.53 -1.02
CA TYR A 73 1.71 15.45 0.44
C TYR A 73 3.07 14.89 0.87
N GLU A 74 3.53 15.31 2.05
CA GLU A 74 4.83 14.93 2.62
C GLU A 74 4.69 13.99 3.82
N MET A 75 3.47 13.72 4.27
CA MET A 75 3.22 12.87 5.43
C MET A 75 2.16 11.83 5.09
N CYS A 76 2.36 10.62 5.60
CA CYS A 76 1.38 9.54 5.51
C CYS A 76 1.28 8.81 6.85
N LYS A 77 0.18 8.06 7.03
CA LYS A 77 0.07 7.16 8.18
C LYS A 77 0.60 5.79 7.80
N THR A 78 1.50 5.26 8.63
CA THR A 78 1.93 3.86 8.57
C THR A 78 1.16 3.08 9.61
N PHE A 79 0.73 1.87 9.25
CA PHE A 79 -0.07 1.01 10.12
C PHE A 79 0.68 -0.27 10.41
N ASP A 80 0.68 -0.68 11.67
CA ASP A 80 1.11 -2.02 12.05
C ASP A 80 0.06 -3.03 11.59
N GLU A 81 0.51 -4.03 10.83
CA GLU A 81 -0.38 -5.04 10.23
C GLU A 81 -1.02 -5.96 11.28
N THR A 82 -0.35 -6.18 12.41
CA THR A 82 -0.79 -7.09 13.48
C THR A 82 -1.76 -6.42 14.44
N THR A 83 -1.55 -5.15 14.76
CA THR A 83 -2.31 -4.43 15.78
C THR A 83 -3.27 -3.39 15.20
N GLY A 84 -3.07 -2.98 13.95
CA GLY A 84 -3.80 -1.88 13.30
C GLY A 84 -3.44 -0.49 13.82
N THR A 85 -2.43 -0.37 14.70
CA THR A 85 -2.01 0.92 15.26
C THR A 85 -1.39 1.81 14.19
N ALA A 86 -1.80 3.07 14.18
CA ALA A 86 -1.35 4.05 13.19
C ALA A 86 -0.33 5.01 13.78
N GLU A 87 0.77 5.22 13.07
CA GLU A 87 1.78 6.23 13.37
C GLU A 87 1.92 7.19 12.20
N MET A 88 2.28 8.44 12.49
CA MET A 88 2.54 9.42 11.44
C MET A 88 3.98 9.27 10.97
N SER A 89 4.16 9.05 9.67
CA SER A 89 5.45 8.93 9.01
C SER A 89 5.67 10.12 8.06
N ARG A 90 6.91 10.61 8.02
CA ARG A 90 7.38 11.64 7.09
C ARG A 90 8.22 10.99 6.01
#